data_AF-A0A972SFM9-F1
#
_entry.id   AF-A0A972SFM9-F1
#
_cell.length_a   1.000
_cell.length_b   1.000
_cell.length_c   1.000
_cell.angle_alpha   90.00
_cell.angle_beta   90.00
_cell.angle_gamma   90.00
#
_symmetry.space_group_name_H-M   'P 1'
#
loop_
_entity.id
_entity.type
_entity.pdbx_description
1 polymer ?
#
loop_
_entity_poly.entity_id
_entity_poly.type
_entity_poly.pdbx_seq_one_letter_code
_entity_poly.pdbx_strand_id
1 'polypeptide(L)'
;MGFENLEFKLKHAERTLVFEKLGSPEREREFEIRSLRDWGFDLLLVWHKGKLTYLLQEEGRRKKGETFDWEEEEYTVEEVLDELPPDTSIFAKVEERDGRAYILVEVRHVQKKWGEGTLILNVPAPELLIAFFRKKGLDRLYNFVESVGVTTEFFHQRGQPTIPLDYRKLPAGARDFVKRVREIFDLVGFGRLSLAYYGKDKNKDSKYRLFLTLPTVDLFDLWIAEKLNNAFRVFK
;
A
#
# COMPACT_ATOMS: atom_id res chain seq x y z
N MET A 1 1.12 -4.80 42.45
CA MET A 1 0.51 -4.67 41.11
C MET A 1 -0.59 -5.73 41.02
N GLY A 2 -1.85 -5.32 41.17
CA GLY A 2 -2.96 -6.18 41.58
C GLY A 2 -3.64 -6.98 40.47
N PHE A 3 -4.32 -8.05 40.88
CA PHE A 3 -5.11 -8.99 40.07
C PHE A 3 -6.12 -8.33 39.11
N GLU A 4 -6.63 -7.13 39.41
CA GLU A 4 -7.52 -6.35 38.53
C GLU A 4 -6.87 -6.00 37.17
N ASN A 5 -5.55 -5.77 37.15
CA ASN A 5 -4.82 -5.50 35.91
C ASN A 5 -4.66 -6.79 35.08
N LEU A 6 -4.55 -7.95 35.75
CA LEU A 6 -4.48 -9.24 35.08
C LEU A 6 -5.82 -9.61 34.43
N GLU A 7 -6.93 -9.50 35.17
CA GLU A 7 -8.26 -9.82 34.64
C GLU A 7 -8.63 -8.93 33.45
N PHE A 8 -8.34 -7.63 33.54
CA PHE A 8 -8.54 -6.71 32.42
C PHE A 8 -7.69 -7.12 31.20
N LYS A 9 -6.40 -7.41 31.39
CA LYS A 9 -5.51 -7.85 30.30
C LYS A 9 -5.98 -9.15 29.66
N LEU A 10 -6.41 -10.13 30.45
CA LEU A 10 -6.92 -11.41 29.95
C LEU A 10 -8.19 -11.21 29.12
N LYS A 11 -9.20 -10.51 29.67
CA LYS A 11 -10.46 -10.23 28.94
C LYS A 11 -10.24 -9.40 27.68
N HIS A 12 -9.26 -8.50 27.70
CA HIS A 12 -8.90 -7.71 26.53
C HIS A 12 -8.27 -8.59 25.44
N ALA A 13 -7.31 -9.45 25.81
CA ALA A 13 -6.68 -10.39 24.89
C ALA A 13 -7.68 -11.41 24.31
N GLU A 14 -8.52 -12.02 25.15
CA GLU A 14 -9.51 -13.03 24.74
C GLU A 14 -10.58 -12.49 23.78
N ARG A 15 -10.97 -11.21 23.95
CA ARG A 15 -12.05 -10.59 23.17
C ARG A 15 -11.56 -9.71 22.04
N THR A 16 -10.26 -9.51 21.92
CA THR A 16 -9.69 -8.91 20.71
C THR A 16 -9.84 -9.92 19.58
N LEU A 17 -10.54 -9.50 18.54
CA LEU A 17 -10.81 -10.36 17.40
C LEU A 17 -9.60 -10.35 16.48
N VAL A 18 -9.04 -11.52 16.22
CA VAL A 18 -7.89 -11.70 15.35
C VAL A 18 -8.31 -12.50 14.11
N PHE A 19 -8.00 -11.96 12.93
CA PHE A 19 -8.22 -12.60 11.65
C PHE A 19 -6.93 -12.56 10.85
N GLU A 20 -6.53 -13.70 10.29
CA GLU A 20 -5.25 -13.83 9.62
C GLU A 20 -5.39 -14.66 8.35
N LYS A 21 -4.64 -14.25 7.32
CA LYS A 21 -4.27 -15.11 6.22
C LYS A 21 -2.76 -15.22 6.24
N LEU A 22 -2.30 -16.39 6.70
CA LEU A 22 -0.88 -16.66 6.89
C LEU A 22 -0.29 -17.15 5.58
N GLY A 23 0.71 -16.43 5.09
CA GLY A 23 1.47 -16.69 3.88
C GLY A 23 2.78 -15.91 3.93
N SER A 24 3.60 -15.99 2.88
CA SER A 24 4.68 -15.02 2.70
C SER A 24 4.10 -13.77 2.05
N PRO A 25 4.29 -12.57 2.63
CA PRO A 25 3.81 -11.34 1.99
C PRO A 25 4.47 -11.20 0.63
N GLU A 26 3.67 -10.88 -0.39
CA GLU A 26 4.17 -10.62 -1.72
C GLU A 26 5.14 -9.43 -1.68
N ARG A 27 6.31 -9.62 -2.28
CA ARG A 27 7.38 -8.61 -2.29
C ARG A 27 7.54 -7.97 -3.64
N GLU A 28 7.02 -8.59 -4.68
CA GLU A 28 7.15 -8.15 -6.07
C GLU A 28 5.84 -8.42 -6.78
N ARG A 29 5.40 -7.48 -7.60
CA ARG A 29 4.14 -7.59 -8.34
C ARG A 29 4.24 -6.89 -9.69
N GLU A 30 3.54 -7.42 -10.68
CA GLU A 30 3.35 -6.77 -11.99
C GLU A 30 2.30 -5.65 -11.90
N PHE A 31 2.58 -4.54 -12.58
CA PHE A 31 1.69 -3.38 -12.65
C PHE A 31 1.41 -2.98 -14.10
N GLU A 32 0.23 -2.43 -14.33
CA GLU A 32 -0.09 -1.75 -15.57
C GLU A 32 0.63 -0.40 -15.63
N ILE A 33 0.93 0.10 -16.83
CA ILE A 33 1.53 1.44 -17.02
C ILE A 33 0.71 2.56 -16.37
N ARG A 34 -0.62 2.41 -16.35
CA ARG A 34 -1.52 3.35 -15.69
C ARG A 34 -1.25 3.49 -14.19
N SER A 35 -0.77 2.43 -13.53
CA SER A 35 -0.42 2.49 -12.11
C SER A 35 0.71 3.49 -11.84
N LEU A 36 1.65 3.67 -12.77
CA LEU A 36 2.70 4.70 -12.64
C LEU A 36 2.10 6.11 -12.60
N ARG A 37 1.11 6.40 -13.45
CA ARG A 37 0.37 7.67 -13.42
C ARG A 37 -0.43 7.83 -12.14
N ASP A 38 -1.00 6.73 -11.64
CA ASP A 38 -1.66 6.74 -10.35
C ASP A 38 -0.68 7.12 -9.22
N TRP A 39 0.58 6.72 -9.31
CA TRP A 39 1.66 7.11 -8.40
C TRP A 39 2.21 8.53 -8.66
N GLY A 40 1.88 9.12 -9.81
CA GLY A 40 2.25 10.48 -10.20
C GLY A 40 3.41 10.58 -11.18
N PHE A 41 3.65 9.52 -11.96
CA PHE A 41 4.71 9.49 -12.96
C PHE A 41 4.20 9.15 -14.36
N ASP A 42 4.85 9.73 -15.36
CA ASP A 42 4.80 9.24 -16.74
C ASP A 42 6.03 8.40 -17.04
N LEU A 43 5.82 7.30 -17.77
CA LEU A 43 6.90 6.50 -18.34
C LEU A 43 7.30 7.10 -19.68
N LEU A 44 8.56 7.50 -19.80
CA LEU A 44 9.13 8.08 -21.01
C LEU A 44 10.01 7.06 -21.73
N LEU A 45 9.95 7.08 -23.05
CA LEU A 45 10.98 6.52 -23.91
C LEU A 45 11.92 7.66 -24.29
N VAL A 46 13.19 7.55 -23.93
CA VAL A 46 14.16 8.65 -24.05
C VAL A 46 15.44 8.19 -24.72
N TRP A 47 16.06 9.09 -25.48
CA TRP A 47 17.44 8.97 -25.93
C TRP A 47 18.38 9.48 -24.84
N HIS A 48 19.35 8.65 -24.48
CA HIS A 48 20.43 8.98 -23.55
C HIS A 48 21.73 8.33 -24.05
N LYS A 49 22.79 9.13 -24.23
CA LYS A 49 24.10 8.67 -24.74
C LYS A 49 23.99 7.84 -26.03
N GLY A 50 23.12 8.27 -26.94
CA GLY A 50 22.89 7.62 -28.23
C GLY A 50 22.14 6.27 -28.16
N LYS A 51 21.56 5.91 -27.02
CA LYS A 51 20.74 4.71 -26.83
C LYS A 51 19.35 5.07 -26.34
N LEU A 52 18.36 4.27 -26.75
CA LEU A 52 16.99 4.40 -26.28
C LEU A 52 16.82 3.63 -24.97
N THR A 53 16.18 4.24 -23.98
CA THR A 53 15.91 3.65 -22.65
C THR A 53 14.61 4.18 -22.08
N TYR A 54 14.17 3.60 -20.97
CA TYR A 54 13.03 4.08 -20.19
C TYR A 54 13.47 5.00 -19.05
N LEU A 55 12.65 6.00 -18.76
CA LEU A 55 12.84 6.91 -17.63
C LEU A 55 11.47 7.31 -17.05
N LEU A 56 11.34 7.35 -15.73
CA LEU A 56 10.18 7.95 -15.08
C LEU A 56 10.41 9.45 -14.85
N GLN A 57 9.37 10.24 -15.10
CA GLN A 57 9.32 11.65 -14.75
C GLN A 57 7.96 11.99 -14.14
N GLU A 58 7.89 13.12 -13.41
CA GLU A 58 6.64 13.65 -12.87
C GLU A 58 5.57 13.77 -13.97
N GLU A 59 4.37 13.28 -13.68
CA GLU A 59 3.25 13.24 -14.64
C GLU A 59 2.97 14.63 -15.24
N GLY A 60 2.85 14.69 -16.57
CA GLY A 60 2.54 15.90 -17.34
C GLY A 60 3.69 16.90 -17.46
N ARG A 61 4.88 16.60 -16.91
CA ARG A 61 6.02 17.53 -16.90
C ARG A 61 6.77 17.58 -18.23
N ARG A 62 6.80 16.47 -18.97
CA ARG A 62 7.60 16.32 -20.20
C ARG A 62 6.73 16.03 -21.42
N LYS A 63 7.23 16.38 -22.60
CA LYS A 63 6.56 16.15 -23.88
C LYS A 63 7.49 15.56 -24.93
N LYS A 64 6.93 14.86 -25.92
CA LYS A 64 7.68 14.34 -27.08
C LYS A 64 8.50 15.44 -27.76
N GLY A 65 9.76 15.13 -28.05
CA GLY A 65 10.73 16.01 -28.70
C GLY A 65 11.46 16.98 -27.75
N GLU A 66 11.11 16.99 -26.46
CA GLU A 66 11.79 17.82 -25.46
C GLU A 66 13.17 17.26 -25.10
N THR A 67 14.18 18.11 -25.01
CA THR A 67 15.50 17.79 -24.43
C THR A 67 15.63 18.46 -23.07
N PHE A 68 16.10 17.75 -22.06
CA PHE A 68 16.27 18.26 -20.71
C PHE A 68 17.43 17.59 -19.98
N ASP A 69 17.99 18.31 -19.00
CA ASP A 69 18.97 17.77 -18.07
C ASP A 69 18.27 17.16 -16.84
N TRP A 70 18.73 15.98 -16.43
CA TRP A 70 18.31 15.32 -15.20
C TRP A 70 19.50 14.56 -14.62
N GLU A 71 19.78 14.77 -13.34
CA GLU A 71 20.96 14.21 -12.66
C GLU A 71 22.29 14.46 -13.42
N GLU A 72 22.45 15.68 -13.96
CA GLU A 72 23.63 16.11 -14.73
C GLU A 72 23.83 15.37 -16.08
N GLU A 73 22.80 14.66 -16.55
CA GLU A 73 22.81 13.98 -17.85
C GLU A 73 21.70 14.51 -18.77
N GLU A 74 21.99 14.61 -20.07
CA GLU A 74 21.05 15.07 -21.10
C GLU A 74 20.19 13.92 -21.61
N TYR A 75 18.88 14.16 -21.67
CA TYR A 75 17.87 13.23 -22.18
C TYR A 75 17.02 13.92 -23.25
N THR A 76 16.68 13.20 -24.32
CA THR A 76 15.70 13.65 -25.31
C THR A 76 14.49 12.70 -25.32
N VAL A 77 13.28 13.25 -25.15
CA VAL A 77 12.04 12.48 -25.12
C VAL A 77 11.66 12.04 -26.53
N GLU A 78 11.73 10.73 -26.79
CA GLU A 78 11.18 10.12 -28.01
C GLU A 78 9.65 10.01 -27.91
N GLU A 79 9.16 9.58 -26.75
CA GLU A 79 7.73 9.36 -26.50
C GLU A 79 7.37 9.41 -25.02
N VAL A 80 6.15 9.87 -24.72
CA VAL A 80 5.49 9.68 -23.42
C VAL A 80 4.54 8.51 -23.60
N LEU A 81 4.81 7.39 -22.93
CA LEU A 81 4.11 6.13 -23.22
C LEU A 81 2.72 6.09 -22.56
N ASP A 82 1.70 5.84 -23.37
CA ASP A 82 0.35 5.47 -22.93
C ASP A 82 0.18 3.95 -22.77
N GLU A 83 0.94 3.18 -23.54
CA GLU A 83 0.95 1.72 -23.53
C GLU A 83 2.40 1.22 -23.50
N LEU A 84 2.61 0.04 -22.92
CA LEU A 84 3.91 -0.62 -22.93
C LEU A 84 4.21 -1.22 -24.30
N PRO A 85 5.46 -1.19 -24.78
CA PRO A 85 5.86 -1.93 -25.96
C PRO A 85 5.53 -3.43 -25.83
N PRO A 86 5.25 -4.13 -26.95
CA PRO A 86 5.02 -5.57 -26.91
C PRO A 86 6.13 -6.32 -26.16
N ASP A 87 5.76 -7.37 -25.45
CA ASP A 87 6.67 -8.21 -24.67
C ASP A 87 7.42 -7.47 -23.54
N THR A 88 6.87 -6.37 -23.04
CA THR A 88 7.37 -5.70 -21.82
C THR A 88 6.32 -5.64 -20.72
N SER A 89 6.78 -5.68 -19.48
CA SER A 89 5.96 -5.60 -18.26
C SER A 89 6.65 -4.73 -17.22
N ILE A 90 5.88 -4.03 -16.40
CA ILE A 90 6.39 -3.27 -15.26
C ILE A 90 6.30 -4.14 -14.01
N PHE A 91 7.41 -4.30 -13.31
CA PHE A 91 7.44 -4.97 -12.01
C PHE A 91 7.88 -3.99 -10.95
N ALA A 92 7.16 -3.96 -9.83
CA ALA A 92 7.58 -3.24 -8.64
C ALA A 92 7.90 -4.23 -7.53
N LYS A 93 9.01 -4.00 -6.83
CA LYS A 93 9.52 -4.82 -5.74
C LYS A 93 9.81 -3.97 -4.52
N VAL A 94 9.42 -4.46 -3.34
CA VAL A 94 9.79 -3.87 -2.05
C VAL A 94 10.96 -4.65 -1.46
N GLU A 95 12.05 -3.94 -1.20
CA GLU A 95 13.26 -4.48 -0.56
C GLU A 95 13.58 -3.73 0.73
N GLU A 96 14.15 -4.43 1.70
CA GLU A 96 14.64 -3.83 2.95
C GLU A 96 16.16 -3.68 2.89
N ARG A 97 16.65 -2.48 3.24
CA ARG A 97 18.07 -2.14 3.33
C ARG A 97 18.28 -1.35 4.61
N ASP A 98 19.14 -1.84 5.50
CA ASP A 98 19.47 -1.21 6.78
C ASP A 98 18.23 -0.80 7.61
N GLY A 99 17.20 -1.67 7.62
CA GLY A 99 15.95 -1.43 8.35
C GLY A 99 14.98 -0.46 7.69
N ARG A 100 15.20 -0.07 6.43
CA ARG A 100 14.31 0.81 5.64
C ARG A 100 13.79 0.09 4.42
N ALA A 101 12.51 0.30 4.09
CA ALA A 101 11.91 -0.25 2.88
C ALA A 101 12.08 0.69 1.68
N TYR A 102 12.46 0.12 0.55
CA TYR A 102 12.59 0.77 -0.75
C TYR A 102 11.68 0.08 -1.75
N ILE A 103 11.05 0.86 -2.63
CA ILE A 103 10.35 0.35 -3.81
C ILE A 103 11.24 0.55 -5.03
N LEU A 104 11.47 -0.55 -5.73
CA LEU A 104 12.20 -0.62 -6.98
C LEU A 104 11.22 -0.94 -8.09
N VAL A 105 11.30 -0.25 -9.21
CA VAL A 105 10.42 -0.46 -10.36
C VAL A 105 11.26 -0.69 -11.59
N GLU A 106 10.97 -1.76 -12.31
CA GLU A 106 11.70 -2.17 -13.50
C GLU A 106 10.75 -2.39 -14.69
N VAL A 107 11.18 -1.98 -15.88
CA VAL A 107 10.59 -2.46 -17.14
C VAL A 107 11.35 -3.70 -17.58
N ARG A 108 10.68 -4.85 -17.65
CA ARG A 108 11.29 -6.14 -17.98
C ARG A 108 10.79 -6.65 -19.33
N HIS A 109 11.68 -7.28 -20.10
CA HIS A 109 11.29 -8.00 -21.31
C HIS A 109 10.88 -9.44 -20.99
N VAL A 110 9.63 -9.79 -21.27
CA VAL A 110 9.01 -11.08 -20.89
C VAL A 110 9.64 -12.27 -21.63
N GLN A 111 10.19 -12.05 -22.84
CA GLN A 111 10.77 -13.12 -23.67
C GLN A 111 12.26 -13.41 -23.41
N LYS A 112 12.99 -12.56 -22.68
CA LYS A 112 14.42 -12.79 -22.39
C LYS A 112 14.55 -13.66 -21.15
N LYS A 113 14.96 -14.92 -21.33
CA LYS A 113 15.14 -15.94 -20.27
C LYS A 113 16.13 -15.56 -19.15
N TRP A 114 16.86 -14.46 -19.26
CA TRP A 114 17.77 -13.94 -18.23
C TRP A 114 17.83 -12.41 -18.30
N GLY A 115 17.16 -11.71 -17.37
CA GLY A 115 17.90 -11.16 -16.24
C GLY A 115 18.25 -9.66 -16.17
N GLU A 116 17.84 -8.79 -17.09
CA GLU A 116 18.04 -7.35 -16.89
C GLU A 116 16.79 -6.55 -17.28
N GLY A 117 16.04 -6.13 -16.27
CA GLY A 117 15.04 -5.06 -16.41
C GLY A 117 15.73 -3.70 -16.37
N THR A 118 15.16 -2.71 -17.04
CA THR A 118 15.59 -1.32 -16.87
C THR A 118 15.00 -0.80 -15.56
N LEU A 119 15.84 -0.56 -14.56
CA LEU A 119 15.43 0.11 -13.32
C LEU A 119 15.02 1.53 -13.64
N ILE A 120 13.75 1.85 -13.40
CA ILE A 120 13.15 3.17 -13.68
C ILE A 120 12.78 3.93 -12.41
N LEU A 121 12.74 3.26 -11.25
CA LEU A 121 12.52 3.90 -9.95
C LEU A 121 13.26 3.13 -8.85
N ASN A 122 13.86 3.85 -7.91
CA ASN A 122 14.35 3.30 -6.65
C ASN A 122 14.27 4.39 -5.57
N VAL A 123 13.21 4.35 -4.77
CA VAL A 123 12.92 5.37 -3.75
C VAL A 123 12.46 4.72 -2.45
N PRO A 124 12.52 5.41 -1.30
CA PRO A 124 11.91 4.91 -0.07
C PRO A 124 10.42 4.61 -0.28
N ALA A 125 10.01 3.37 0.00
CA ALA A 125 8.62 2.95 -0.13
C ALA A 125 7.64 3.79 0.72
N PRO A 126 7.96 4.20 1.97
CA PRO A 126 7.06 5.03 2.76
C PRO A 126 6.75 6.38 2.10
N GLU A 127 7.75 7.01 1.48
CA GLU A 127 7.60 8.33 0.85
C GLU A 127 6.65 8.25 -0.35
N LEU A 128 6.86 7.27 -1.23
CA LEU A 128 6.00 7.09 -2.39
C LEU A 128 4.59 6.67 -1.99
N LEU A 129 4.45 5.73 -1.04
CA LEU A 129 3.14 5.24 -0.62
C LEU A 129 2.27 6.36 -0.02
N ILE A 130 2.88 7.21 0.81
CA ILE A 130 2.20 8.36 1.41
C ILE A 130 1.84 9.41 0.36
N ALA A 131 2.74 9.72 -0.59
CA ALA A 131 2.45 10.62 -1.69
C ALA A 131 1.29 10.10 -2.57
N PHE A 132 1.32 8.81 -2.89
CA PHE A 132 0.27 8.10 -3.62
C PHE A 132 -1.09 8.20 -2.91
N PHE A 133 -1.15 7.88 -1.61
CA PHE A 133 -2.39 7.99 -0.84
C PHE A 133 -2.97 9.41 -0.83
N ARG A 134 -2.11 10.42 -0.67
CA ARG A 134 -2.54 11.83 -0.72
C ARG A 134 -3.06 12.22 -2.10
N LYS A 135 -2.33 11.88 -3.17
CA LYS A 135 -2.72 12.17 -4.56
C LYS A 135 -4.09 11.57 -4.90
N LYS A 136 -4.40 10.40 -4.35
CA LYS A 136 -5.65 9.66 -4.60
C LYS A 136 -6.77 9.90 -3.59
N GLY A 137 -6.59 10.82 -2.62
CA GLY A 137 -7.62 11.11 -1.62
C GLY A 137 -7.92 9.92 -0.70
N LEU A 138 -6.92 9.08 -0.44
CA LEU A 138 -7.03 7.89 0.42
C LEU A 138 -6.76 8.25 1.88
N ASP A 139 -7.50 9.25 2.39
CA ASP A 139 -7.21 9.92 3.67
C ASP A 139 -7.12 8.97 4.87
N ARG A 140 -7.91 7.88 4.91
CA ARG A 140 -7.86 6.96 6.05
C ARG A 140 -6.60 6.13 6.03
N LEU A 141 -6.16 5.70 4.85
CA LEU A 141 -4.87 5.01 4.73
C LEU A 141 -3.76 5.96 5.15
N TYR A 142 -3.72 7.17 4.56
CA TYR A 142 -2.74 8.19 4.91
C TYR A 142 -2.66 8.45 6.42
N ASN A 143 -3.80 8.59 7.10
CA ASN A 143 -3.84 8.89 8.53
C ASN A 143 -3.57 7.68 9.43
N PHE A 144 -3.75 6.45 8.93
CA PHE A 144 -3.64 5.24 9.76
C PHE A 144 -2.33 4.48 9.54
N VAL A 145 -1.52 4.81 8.53
CA VAL A 145 -0.18 4.20 8.38
C VAL A 145 0.65 4.47 9.63
N GLU A 146 1.17 3.40 10.23
CA GLU A 146 2.06 3.44 11.40
C GLU A 146 3.51 3.14 10.98
N SER A 147 3.69 2.11 10.14
CA SER A 147 5.02 1.68 9.66
C SER A 147 4.92 1.09 8.24
N VAL A 148 6.02 1.16 7.50
CA VAL A 148 6.12 0.64 6.12
C VAL A 148 7.43 -0.15 5.99
N GLY A 149 7.31 -1.47 5.87
CA GLY A 149 8.38 -2.43 5.58
C GLY A 149 8.09 -3.18 4.27
N VAL A 150 8.43 -4.47 4.21
CA VAL A 150 7.82 -5.41 3.23
C VAL A 150 6.30 -5.47 3.40
N THR A 151 5.81 -5.26 4.61
CA THR A 151 4.40 -5.06 4.94
C THR A 151 4.18 -3.67 5.51
N THR A 152 3.02 -3.08 5.25
CA THR A 152 2.58 -1.84 5.87
C THR A 152 1.65 -2.15 7.02
N GLU A 153 1.91 -1.51 8.16
CA GLU A 153 1.06 -1.57 9.34
C GLU A 153 0.17 -0.33 9.40
N PHE A 154 -1.11 -0.56 9.67
CA PHE A 154 -2.08 0.48 9.95
C PHE A 154 -2.54 0.35 11.40
N PHE A 155 -2.53 1.48 12.11
CA PHE A 155 -3.03 1.60 13.46
C PHE A 155 -4.08 2.70 13.55
N HIS A 156 -5.18 2.41 14.24
CA HIS A 156 -6.09 3.46 14.66
C HIS A 156 -6.81 3.11 15.95
N GLN A 157 -6.93 4.10 16.83
CA GLN A 157 -7.71 3.99 18.05
C GLN A 157 -8.63 5.19 18.20
N ARG A 158 -9.89 4.89 18.50
CA ARG A 158 -10.88 5.89 18.89
C ARG A 158 -11.52 5.55 20.22
N GLY A 159 -11.54 6.53 21.11
CA GLY A 159 -12.07 6.39 22.47
C GLY A 159 -11.12 5.65 23.42
N GLN A 160 -11.52 5.62 24.69
CA GLN A 160 -10.76 4.92 25.73
C GLN A 160 -11.02 3.41 25.67
N PRO A 161 -9.96 2.57 25.77
CA PRO A 161 -10.09 1.12 25.82
C PRO A 161 -10.93 0.66 27.01
N THR A 162 -11.85 -0.27 26.76
CA THR A 162 -12.57 -1.03 27.79
C THR A 162 -12.46 -2.53 27.46
N ILE A 163 -13.20 -3.38 28.17
CA ILE A 163 -13.32 -4.78 27.77
C ILE A 163 -13.99 -4.82 26.37
N PRO A 164 -13.36 -5.45 25.35
CA PRO A 164 -13.95 -5.56 24.03
C PRO A 164 -15.25 -6.37 24.02
N LEU A 165 -16.09 -6.12 23.03
CA LEU A 165 -17.27 -6.92 22.73
C LEU A 165 -16.87 -8.20 21.98
N ASP A 166 -17.55 -9.30 22.30
CA ASP A 166 -17.43 -10.55 21.56
C ASP A 166 -17.92 -10.38 20.11
N TYR A 167 -17.42 -11.21 19.18
CA TYR A 167 -17.80 -11.17 17.76
C TYR A 167 -19.32 -11.14 17.53
N ARG A 168 -20.07 -11.97 18.28
CA ARG A 168 -21.54 -12.08 18.16
C ARG A 168 -22.28 -10.80 18.56
N LYS A 169 -21.65 -9.94 19.36
CA LYS A 169 -22.20 -8.67 19.85
C LYS A 169 -21.75 -7.47 19.03
N LEU A 170 -20.92 -7.67 18.00
CA LEU A 170 -20.51 -6.59 17.12
C LEU A 170 -21.73 -5.98 16.39
N PRO A 171 -21.78 -4.65 16.22
CA PRO A 171 -22.75 -4.03 15.34
C PRO A 171 -22.52 -4.44 13.88
N ALA A 172 -23.55 -4.30 13.05
CA ALA A 172 -23.51 -4.70 11.63
C ALA A 172 -22.34 -4.06 10.88
N GLY A 173 -22.04 -2.78 11.12
CA GLY A 173 -20.90 -2.09 10.52
C GLY A 173 -19.56 -2.74 10.87
N ALA A 174 -19.29 -3.02 12.15
CA ALA A 174 -18.03 -3.66 12.54
C ALA A 174 -17.88 -5.06 11.91
N ARG A 175 -18.98 -5.81 11.74
CA ARG A 175 -18.97 -7.09 11.03
C ARG A 175 -18.70 -6.92 9.54
N ASP A 176 -19.29 -5.91 8.90
CA ASP A 176 -19.06 -5.59 7.48
C ASP A 176 -17.60 -5.18 7.24
N PHE A 177 -17.01 -4.38 8.13
CA PHE A 177 -15.57 -4.06 8.09
C PHE A 177 -14.71 -5.32 8.10
N VAL A 178 -14.93 -6.21 9.07
CA VAL A 178 -14.18 -7.48 9.17
C VAL A 178 -14.34 -8.30 7.89
N LYS A 179 -15.55 -8.38 7.34
CA LYS A 179 -15.82 -9.11 6.09
C LYS A 179 -15.00 -8.54 4.93
N ARG A 180 -15.05 -7.21 4.71
CA ARG A 180 -14.33 -6.53 3.62
C ARG A 180 -12.81 -6.69 3.75
N VAL A 181 -12.27 -6.59 4.97
CA VAL A 181 -10.84 -6.80 5.21
C VAL A 181 -10.43 -8.23 4.88
N ARG A 182 -11.25 -9.23 5.24
CA ARG A 182 -10.99 -10.63 4.85
C ARG A 182 -11.05 -10.85 3.34
N GLU A 183 -11.97 -10.19 2.64
CA GLU A 183 -12.01 -10.21 1.17
C GLU A 183 -10.71 -9.62 0.58
N ILE A 184 -10.14 -8.59 1.20
CA ILE A 184 -8.83 -8.03 0.80
C ILE A 184 -7.70 -9.03 1.07
N PHE A 185 -7.68 -9.69 2.23
CA PHE A 185 -6.71 -10.76 2.51
C PHE A 185 -6.79 -11.86 1.46
N ASP A 186 -7.99 -12.18 0.99
CA ASP A 186 -8.16 -13.19 -0.03
C ASP A 186 -7.54 -12.82 -1.38
N LEU A 187 -7.55 -11.53 -1.72
CA LEU A 187 -6.96 -10.99 -2.94
C LEU A 187 -5.43 -10.93 -2.88
N VAL A 188 -4.85 -10.52 -1.74
CA VAL A 188 -3.41 -10.29 -1.61
C VAL A 188 -2.65 -11.48 -1.01
N GLY A 189 -3.35 -12.55 -0.64
CA GLY A 189 -2.75 -13.77 -0.10
C GLY A 189 -2.17 -13.67 1.32
N PHE A 190 -2.09 -12.46 1.90
CA PHE A 190 -1.50 -12.21 3.21
C PHE A 190 -2.22 -11.10 3.98
N GLY A 191 -2.38 -11.27 5.29
CA GLY A 191 -2.74 -10.14 6.14
C GLY A 191 -3.13 -10.54 7.55
N ARG A 192 -3.10 -9.56 8.44
CA ARG A 192 -3.48 -9.72 9.84
C ARG A 192 -4.32 -8.55 10.29
N LEU A 193 -5.50 -8.80 10.84
CA LEU A 193 -6.35 -7.82 11.49
C LEU A 193 -6.50 -8.19 12.97
N SER A 194 -6.22 -7.24 13.86
CA SER A 194 -6.59 -7.30 15.27
C SER A 194 -7.56 -6.17 15.57
N LEU A 195 -8.79 -6.49 16.01
CA LEU A 195 -9.85 -5.53 16.30
C LEU A 195 -10.38 -5.72 17.73
N ALA A 196 -10.19 -4.70 18.55
CA ALA A 196 -10.82 -4.58 19.86
C ALA A 196 -11.93 -3.52 19.78
N TYR A 197 -13.19 -3.96 19.70
CA TYR A 197 -14.35 -3.05 19.61
C TYR A 197 -14.99 -2.85 20.98
N TYR A 198 -15.11 -1.61 21.44
CA TYR A 198 -15.52 -1.25 22.81
C TYR A 198 -16.97 -0.73 22.90
N GLY A 199 -17.75 -0.86 21.82
CA GLY A 199 -19.10 -0.31 21.73
C GLY A 199 -19.12 1.11 21.17
N LYS A 200 -20.15 1.87 21.55
CA LYS A 200 -20.32 3.27 21.12
C LYS A 200 -20.21 4.22 22.29
N ASP A 201 -19.82 5.46 22.03
CA ASP A 201 -19.90 6.54 23.01
C ASP A 201 -21.30 7.15 23.08
N LYS A 202 -21.45 8.22 23.87
CA LYS A 202 -22.72 8.95 24.04
C LYS A 202 -23.19 9.62 22.73
N ASN A 203 -22.27 9.93 21.82
CA ASN A 203 -22.54 10.53 20.52
C ASN A 203 -22.84 9.49 19.43
N LYS A 204 -22.89 8.19 19.81
CA LYS A 204 -23.08 7.03 18.92
C LYS A 204 -21.89 6.73 18.00
N ASP A 205 -20.73 7.31 18.31
CA ASP A 205 -19.48 7.08 17.61
C ASP A 205 -18.84 5.77 18.06
N SER A 206 -18.17 5.09 17.13
CA SER A 206 -17.54 3.81 17.46
C SER A 206 -16.30 4.00 18.33
N LYS A 207 -16.20 3.23 19.41
CA LYS A 207 -14.98 3.11 20.21
C LYS A 207 -14.28 1.80 19.85
N TYR A 208 -13.02 1.88 19.43
CA TYR A 208 -12.27 0.70 19.02
C TYR A 208 -10.77 0.96 19.03
N ARG A 209 -10.01 -0.12 18.97
CA ARG A 209 -8.60 -0.16 18.57
C ARG A 209 -8.47 -1.18 17.46
N LEU A 210 -7.81 -0.80 16.37
CA LEU A 210 -7.48 -1.72 15.30
C LEU A 210 -5.98 -1.67 14.99
N PHE A 211 -5.46 -2.82 14.61
CA PHE A 211 -4.18 -3.00 13.94
C PHE A 211 -4.43 -3.86 12.70
N LEU A 212 -3.90 -3.43 11.56
CA LEU A 212 -4.00 -4.14 10.30
C LEU A 212 -2.64 -4.18 9.62
N THR A 213 -2.26 -5.34 9.08
CA THR A 213 -1.03 -5.49 8.30
C THR A 213 -1.35 -6.10 6.94
N LEU A 214 -0.76 -5.54 5.89
CA LEU A 214 -0.88 -5.98 4.48
C LEU A 214 0.48 -5.85 3.77
N PRO A 215 0.74 -6.59 2.67
CA PRO A 215 1.97 -6.40 1.92
C PRO A 215 2.02 -5.00 1.32
N THR A 216 3.20 -4.37 1.39
CA THR A 216 3.38 -2.98 0.95
C THR A 216 3.21 -2.86 -0.55
N VAL A 217 3.68 -3.84 -1.32
CA VAL A 217 3.59 -3.82 -2.79
C VAL A 217 2.14 -3.79 -3.26
N ASP A 218 1.24 -4.54 -2.62
CA ASP A 218 -0.19 -4.58 -2.96
C ASP A 218 -0.90 -3.25 -2.70
N LEU A 219 -0.39 -2.43 -1.77
CA LEU A 219 -1.00 -1.13 -1.47
C LEU A 219 -0.70 -0.07 -2.53
N PHE A 220 0.20 -0.34 -3.47
CA PHE A 220 0.41 0.50 -4.64
C PHE A 220 -0.61 0.23 -5.77
N ASP A 221 -1.40 -0.84 -5.66
CA ASP A 221 -2.55 -1.06 -6.53
C ASP A 221 -3.73 -0.18 -6.05
N LEU A 222 -4.16 0.75 -6.92
CA LEU A 222 -5.22 1.70 -6.58
C LEU A 222 -6.53 1.02 -6.19
N TRP A 223 -6.91 -0.07 -6.86
CA TRP A 223 -8.15 -0.76 -6.57
C TRP A 223 -8.12 -1.43 -5.19
N ILE A 224 -6.97 -2.04 -4.82
CA ILE A 224 -6.78 -2.61 -3.48
C ILE A 224 -6.79 -1.50 -2.42
N ALA A 225 -6.05 -0.42 -2.65
CA ALA A 225 -5.97 0.71 -1.74
C ALA A 225 -7.34 1.38 -1.53
N GLU A 226 -8.12 1.58 -2.60
CA GLU A 226 -9.49 2.11 -2.52
C GLU A 226 -10.43 1.19 -1.75
N LYS A 227 -10.36 -0.13 -1.99
CA LYS A 227 -11.15 -1.11 -1.23
C LYS A 227 -10.87 -1.03 0.25
N LEU A 228 -9.59 -0.95 0.63
CA LEU A 228 -9.18 -0.85 2.02
C LEU A 228 -9.61 0.48 2.65
N ASN A 229 -9.35 1.60 1.96
CA ASN A 229 -9.76 2.94 2.41
C ASN A 229 -11.29 3.00 2.65
N ASN A 230 -12.06 2.38 1.75
CA ASN A 230 -13.51 2.27 1.88
C ASN A 230 -13.94 1.35 3.03
N ALA A 231 -13.23 0.26 3.30
CA ALA A 231 -13.51 -0.59 4.46
C ALA A 231 -13.42 0.22 5.77
N PHE A 232 -12.39 1.08 5.92
CA PHE A 232 -12.26 1.94 7.09
C PHE A 232 -13.40 2.97 7.27
N ARG A 233 -14.20 3.28 6.22
CA ARG A 233 -15.35 4.21 6.31
C ARG A 233 -16.46 3.72 7.23
N VAL A 234 -16.51 2.42 7.49
CA VAL A 234 -17.58 1.82 8.28
C VAL A 234 -17.52 2.25 9.75
N PHE A 235 -16.34 2.63 10.23
CA PHE A 235 -16.16 3.24 11.53
C PHE A 235 -16.33 4.77 11.44
N LYS A 236 -17.59 5.20 11.54
CA LYS A 236 -17.92 6.61 11.79
C LYS A 236 -17.58 7.05 13.20
#